data_AF-A0A5D2BJR5-F1
#
_entry.id   AF-A0A5D2BJR5-F1
#
_cell.length_a   1.000
_cell.length_b   1.000
_cell.length_c   1.000
_cell.angle_alpha   90.00
_cell.angle_beta   90.00
_cell.angle_gamma   90.00
#
_symmetry.space_group_name_H-M   'P 1'
#
loop_
_entity.id
_entity.type
_entity.pdbx_description
1 polymer ?
#
loop_
_entity_poly.entity_id
_entity_poly.type
_entity_poly.pdbx_seq_one_letter_code
_entity_poly.pdbx_strand_id
1 'polypeptide(L)'
;MKDLNFNADTVLAKEFLSNFADANGDAKYMNILQEGSNHKIKVVQIDLEDLFNYKDSDEEFLRWVTENTRRYIGIIASAIDDLLLEPTEAFHDDDHDILMTQKVDDGNDNADGSDPRQKMPLEIKRYYEVHIRAPSKWRPFTIREVKASCIGQLVRISGIVTRCSDVKPLMQVAVYTCEECGYEIFQDVTTRVFMPLFECPSKLCFVNRKKGNLILQLRASKFLKFQEAKIQELAEHVPKGHIPRSMIGHFRGEMTGKVAPGDVELSGIFLPIPYTRFRAMRAGLVADTYLEVMSVTHFKKKYEEYELRGDEEEQIAKLAEDGNIYNKLAQLLAPEIYGHEYVKKALLLLLVGAPYRKLKDGMKIRGDLHIFLMGDPGVAKSQLLKHIINLEPRGVYTTGRGSNGVGLTAAVQKDPVTN
;
A
#
# COMPACT_ATOMS: atom_id res chain seq x y z
N MET A 1 14.11 -2.13 32.37
CA MET A 1 13.97 -1.57 31.00
C MET A 1 15.36 -1.09 30.64
N LYS A 2 16.08 -1.77 29.74
CA LYS A 2 17.31 -1.20 29.17
C LYS A 2 16.90 0.09 28.47
N ASP A 3 17.64 1.17 28.69
CA ASP A 3 17.40 2.42 27.98
C ASP A 3 17.61 2.17 26.47
N LEU A 4 16.61 2.51 25.66
CA LEU A 4 16.70 2.40 24.20
C LEU A 4 17.75 3.40 23.70
N ASN A 5 18.89 2.88 23.26
CA ASN A 5 19.96 3.68 22.64
C ASN A 5 19.75 3.72 21.12
N PHE A 6 19.00 4.72 20.66
CA PHE A 6 18.69 4.89 19.23
C PHE A 6 19.92 5.05 18.34
N ASN A 7 21.07 5.49 18.89
CA ASN A 7 22.33 5.60 18.15
C ASN A 7 23.04 4.26 17.96
N ALA A 8 22.78 3.26 18.82
CA ALA A 8 23.27 1.90 18.60
C ALA A 8 22.43 1.23 17.51
N ASP A 9 21.11 1.45 17.56
CA ASP A 9 20.18 0.95 16.54
C ASP A 9 20.45 1.50 15.14
N THR A 10 20.91 2.75 15.00
CA THR A 10 21.31 3.30 13.70
C THR A 10 22.55 2.61 13.15
N VAL A 11 23.53 2.28 14.00
CA VAL A 11 24.75 1.54 13.60
C VAL A 11 24.39 0.11 13.20
N LEU A 12 23.55 -0.57 13.98
CA LEU A 12 23.06 -1.91 13.64
C LEU A 12 22.29 -1.91 12.32
N ALA A 13 21.44 -0.89 12.09
CA ALA A 13 20.73 -0.76 10.82
C ALA A 13 21.70 -0.56 9.64
N LYS A 14 22.81 0.18 9.82
CA LYS A 14 23.83 0.34 8.78
C LYS A 14 24.56 -0.97 8.49
N GLU A 15 24.99 -1.68 9.53
CA GLU A 15 25.65 -2.97 9.41
C GLU A 15 24.75 -3.99 8.72
N PHE A 16 23.46 -4.01 9.05
CA PHE A 16 22.48 -4.85 8.37
C PHE A 16 22.40 -4.53 6.87
N LEU A 17 22.27 -3.25 6.51
CA LEU A 17 22.15 -2.83 5.11
C LEU A 17 23.41 -3.13 4.29
N SER A 18 24.60 -3.03 4.89
CA SER A 18 25.87 -3.28 4.19
C SER A 18 26.22 -4.77 4.09
N ASN A 19 25.90 -5.57 5.11
CA ASN A 19 26.41 -6.93 5.25
C ASN A 19 25.40 -8.01 4.83
N PHE A 20 24.15 -7.65 4.55
CA PHE A 20 23.14 -8.63 4.17
C PHE A 20 23.36 -9.17 2.75
N ALA A 21 23.57 -10.48 2.65
CA ALA A 21 23.62 -11.23 1.40
C ALA A 21 22.44 -12.20 1.31
N ASP A 22 21.77 -12.24 0.17
CA ASP A 22 20.67 -13.17 -0.09
C ASP A 22 21.17 -14.63 -0.12
N ALA A 23 20.23 -15.59 -0.17
CA ALA A 23 20.54 -17.01 -0.34
C ALA A 23 21.40 -17.33 -1.60
N ASN A 24 21.46 -16.40 -2.55
CA ASN A 24 22.27 -16.49 -3.77
C ASN A 24 23.69 -15.87 -3.63
N GLY A 25 24.00 -15.23 -2.50
CA GLY A 25 25.28 -14.56 -2.25
C GLY A 25 25.36 -13.10 -2.74
N ASP A 26 24.31 -12.58 -3.36
CA ASP A 26 24.25 -11.19 -3.83
C ASP A 26 23.82 -10.23 -2.71
N ALA A 27 24.42 -9.04 -2.68
CA ALA A 27 24.08 -7.97 -1.74
C ALA A 27 22.78 -7.25 -2.19
N LYS A 28 21.62 -7.87 -1.90
CA LYS A 28 20.28 -7.40 -2.28
C LYS A 28 20.06 -5.91 -1.97
N TYR A 29 20.32 -5.50 -0.73
CA TYR A 29 20.06 -4.12 -0.30
C TYR A 29 21.04 -3.13 -0.92
N MET A 30 22.31 -3.50 -1.12
CA MET A 30 23.27 -2.63 -1.81
C MET A 30 22.88 -2.38 -3.27
N ASN A 31 22.38 -3.41 -3.97
CA ASN A 31 21.87 -3.25 -5.33
C ASN A 31 20.63 -2.35 -5.36
N ILE A 32 19.68 -2.54 -4.44
CA ILE A 32 18.49 -1.68 -4.31
C ILE A 32 18.90 -0.23 -4.00
N LEU A 33 19.91 -0.01 -3.16
CA LEU A 33 20.43 1.31 -2.85
C LEU A 33 21.13 1.96 -4.05
N GLN A 34 21.87 1.19 -4.86
CA GLN A 34 22.44 1.68 -6.11
C GLN A 34 21.35 2.02 -7.14
N GLU A 35 20.32 1.19 -7.27
CA GLU A 35 19.16 1.47 -8.13
C GLU A 35 18.35 2.68 -7.64
N GLY A 36 18.28 2.88 -6.32
CA GLY A 36 17.73 4.08 -5.69
C GLY A 36 18.56 5.33 -5.96
N SER A 37 19.89 5.23 -5.89
CA SER A 37 20.81 6.32 -6.24
C SER A 37 20.74 6.68 -7.74
N ASN A 38 20.49 5.68 -8.59
CA ASN A 38 20.23 5.89 -10.02
C ASN A 38 18.81 6.40 -10.33
N HIS A 39 17.99 6.74 -9.32
CA HIS A 39 16.59 7.20 -9.43
C HIS A 39 15.64 6.23 -10.16
N LYS A 40 16.03 4.96 -10.35
CA LYS A 40 15.18 3.94 -10.98
C LYS A 40 14.10 3.43 -10.01
N ILE A 41 14.44 3.35 -8.73
CA ILE A 41 13.55 2.88 -7.67
C ILE A 41 13.33 4.00 -6.65
N LYS A 42 12.07 4.38 -6.45
CA LYS A 42 11.64 5.37 -5.46
C LYS A 42 11.12 4.72 -4.17
N VAL A 43 10.99 3.40 -4.11
CA VAL A 43 10.60 2.64 -2.91
C VAL A 43 11.63 1.59 -2.55
N VAL A 44 12.28 1.77 -1.41
CA VAL A 44 13.13 0.76 -0.77
C VAL A 44 12.25 -0.10 0.12
N GLN A 45 11.94 -1.31 -0.33
CA GLN A 45 11.17 -2.27 0.44
C GLN A 45 12.12 -3.16 1.25
N ILE A 46 11.96 -3.17 2.57
CA ILE A 46 12.73 -4.00 3.49
C ILE A 46 11.84 -5.12 3.98
N ASP A 47 12.24 -6.35 3.71
CA ASP A 47 11.50 -7.53 4.15
C ASP A 47 11.95 -7.91 5.56
N LEU A 48 11.01 -8.02 6.51
CA LEU A 48 11.35 -8.47 7.87
C LEU A 48 11.89 -9.90 7.90
N GLU A 49 11.61 -10.73 6.89
CA GLU A 49 12.18 -12.07 6.76
C GLU A 49 13.71 -12.04 6.64
N ASP A 50 14.23 -11.02 5.97
CA ASP A 50 15.67 -10.83 5.78
C ASP A 50 16.34 -10.48 7.11
N LEU A 51 15.66 -9.67 7.94
CA LEU A 51 16.08 -9.38 9.31
C LEU A 51 16.01 -10.63 10.22
N PHE A 52 15.06 -11.53 10.02
CA PHE A 52 15.02 -12.81 10.75
C PHE A 52 16.16 -13.76 10.34
N ASN A 53 16.57 -13.72 9.08
CA ASN A 53 17.62 -14.59 8.56
C ASN A 53 19.02 -14.07 8.90
N TYR A 54 19.17 -12.77 9.18
CA TYR A 54 20.40 -12.16 9.66
C TYR A 54 20.63 -12.58 11.12
N LYS A 55 21.42 -13.65 11.29
CA LYS A 55 21.68 -14.37 12.55
C LYS A 55 22.26 -13.53 13.69
N ASP A 56 22.74 -12.32 13.42
CA ASP A 56 23.33 -11.42 14.40
C ASP A 56 22.39 -10.27 14.82
N SER A 57 21.13 -10.28 14.36
CA SER A 57 20.12 -9.33 14.87
C SER A 57 19.67 -9.74 16.26
N ASP A 58 19.96 -8.94 17.28
CA ASP A 58 19.39 -9.13 18.61
C ASP A 58 17.86 -9.28 18.51
N GLU A 59 17.28 -10.33 19.10
CA GLU A 59 15.81 -10.51 19.17
C GLU A 59 15.12 -9.27 19.76
N GLU A 60 15.86 -8.48 20.55
CA GLU A 60 15.43 -7.17 21.08
C GLU A 60 15.20 -6.13 19.95
N PHE A 61 16.07 -6.05 18.94
CA PHE A 61 15.93 -5.11 17.81
C PHE A 61 14.71 -5.43 16.96
N LEU A 62 14.49 -6.71 16.64
CA LEU A 62 13.29 -7.17 15.93
C LEU A 62 12.01 -6.82 16.70
N ARG A 63 12.00 -7.03 18.02
CA ARG A 63 10.86 -6.63 18.85
C ARG A 63 10.62 -5.12 18.80
N TRP A 64 11.67 -4.30 18.84
CA TRP A 64 11.51 -2.86 18.78
C TRP A 64 11.07 -2.35 17.41
N VAL A 65 11.62 -2.91 16.32
CA VAL A 65 11.17 -2.61 14.95
C VAL A 65 9.70 -2.95 14.79
N THR A 66 9.25 -4.06 15.35
CA THR A 66 7.84 -4.49 15.26
C THR A 66 6.92 -3.71 16.18
N GLU A 67 7.38 -3.26 17.36
CA GLU A 67 6.60 -2.47 18.31
C GLU A 67 6.49 -0.98 17.97
N ASN A 68 7.56 -0.39 17.40
CA ASN A 68 7.64 1.03 17.10
C ASN A 68 8.18 1.30 15.69
N THR A 69 7.63 0.56 14.73
CA THR A 69 7.91 0.65 13.29
C THR A 69 8.11 2.07 12.76
N ARG A 70 7.23 3.01 13.10
CA ARG A 70 7.28 4.38 12.56
C ARG A 70 8.57 5.10 12.89
N ARG A 71 9.12 4.88 14.09
CA ARG A 71 10.41 5.47 14.47
C ARG A 71 11.57 4.76 13.78
N TYR A 72 11.50 3.43 13.64
CA TYR A 72 12.50 2.65 12.92
C TYR A 72 12.55 2.95 11.43
N ILE A 73 11.43 3.28 10.79
CA ILE A 73 11.42 3.80 9.41
C ILE A 73 12.28 5.07 9.30
N GLY A 74 12.16 5.99 10.27
CA GLY A 74 12.97 7.20 10.30
C GLY A 74 14.46 6.94 10.53
N ILE A 75 14.78 5.98 11.41
CA ILE A 75 16.15 5.54 11.71
C ILE A 75 16.79 4.87 10.49
N ILE A 76 16.07 3.95 9.85
CA ILE A 76 16.52 3.26 8.64
C ILE A 76 16.71 4.28 7.52
N ALA A 77 15.80 5.24 7.35
CA ALA A 77 15.98 6.29 6.36
C ALA A 77 17.23 7.14 6.64
N SER A 78 17.53 7.48 7.90
CA SER A 78 18.80 8.16 8.21
C SER A 78 20.03 7.28 7.98
N ALA A 79 19.93 5.98 8.23
CA ALA A 79 21.02 5.03 7.95
C ALA A 79 21.28 4.90 6.44
N ILE A 80 20.22 4.89 5.62
CA ILE A 80 20.32 4.89 4.17
C ILE A 80 20.91 6.21 3.66
N ASP A 81 20.49 7.35 4.20
CA ASP A 81 21.06 8.66 3.81
C ASP A 81 22.58 8.71 4.00
N ASP A 82 23.08 8.10 5.08
CA ASP A 82 24.53 8.02 5.36
C ASP A 82 25.27 6.99 4.48
N LEU A 83 24.56 5.99 3.95
CA LEU A 83 25.11 4.92 3.11
C LEU A 83 24.94 5.20 1.60
N LEU A 84 24.27 6.29 1.25
CA LEU A 84 23.91 6.59 -0.13
C LEU A 84 25.20 6.87 -0.93
N LEU A 85 25.50 5.96 -1.86
CA LEU A 85 26.67 6.04 -2.73
C LEU A 85 26.44 7.07 -3.84
N GLU A 86 27.52 7.65 -4.35
CA GLU A 86 27.47 8.53 -5.52
C GLU A 86 26.80 7.83 -6.72
N PRO A 87 25.96 8.55 -7.49
CA PRO A 87 25.22 7.98 -8.60
C PRO A 87 26.17 7.42 -9.66
N THR A 88 25.89 6.21 -10.15
CA THR A 88 26.74 5.52 -11.13
C THR A 88 26.41 5.96 -12.56
N GLU A 89 25.18 6.43 -12.80
CA GLU A 89 24.69 6.92 -14.09
C GLU A 89 24.37 8.42 -14.02
N ALA A 90 24.62 9.16 -15.11
CA ALA A 90 24.23 10.56 -15.22
C ALA A 90 22.71 10.69 -15.43
N PHE A 91 22.10 11.65 -14.73
CA PHE A 91 20.65 11.85 -14.67
C PHE A 91 20.00 12.16 -16.03
N HIS A 92 18.76 11.70 -16.21
CA HIS A 92 17.85 12.19 -17.25
C HIS A 92 16.78 13.06 -16.56
N ASP A 93 16.58 14.27 -17.08
CA ASP A 93 15.88 15.40 -16.48
C ASP A 93 14.48 15.09 -15.89
N ASP A 94 14.35 15.10 -14.56
CA ASP A 94 13.10 15.43 -13.87
C ASP A 94 13.17 16.93 -13.49
N ASP A 95 12.22 17.77 -13.96
CA ASP A 95 12.22 19.25 -13.79
C ASP A 95 12.31 19.72 -12.32
N HIS A 96 11.88 18.89 -11.36
CA HIS A 96 11.92 19.19 -9.92
C HIS A 96 13.36 19.14 -9.39
N ASP A 97 14.19 18.24 -9.95
CA ASP A 97 15.53 17.96 -9.46
C ASP A 97 16.52 19.06 -9.85
N ILE A 98 16.35 19.66 -11.04
CA ILE A 98 17.18 20.79 -11.47
C ILE A 98 17.00 21.98 -10.50
N LEU A 99 15.76 22.28 -10.12
CA LEU A 99 15.45 23.40 -9.22
C LEU A 99 15.97 23.17 -7.80
N MET A 100 15.88 21.94 -7.30
CA MET A 100 16.35 21.62 -5.95
C MET A 100 17.87 21.52 -5.88
N THR A 101 18.52 21.00 -6.92
CA THR A 101 19.99 20.93 -7.01
C THR A 101 20.58 22.32 -7.12
N GLN A 102 20.03 23.18 -7.99
CA GLN A 102 20.42 24.60 -8.07
C GLN A 102 20.28 25.31 -6.71
N LYS A 103 19.22 25.03 -5.96
CA LYS A 103 19.01 25.60 -4.62
C LYS A 103 19.97 25.07 -3.56
N VAL A 104 20.41 23.81 -3.65
CA VAL A 104 21.42 23.25 -2.74
C VAL A 104 22.77 23.92 -3.00
N ASP A 105 23.12 24.13 -4.27
CA ASP A 105 24.36 24.82 -4.66
C ASP A 105 24.34 26.29 -4.20
N ASP A 106 23.24 27.01 -4.48
CA ASP A 106 23.04 28.41 -4.04
C ASP A 106 22.99 28.56 -2.50
N GLY A 107 22.50 27.54 -1.79
CA GLY A 107 22.41 27.52 -0.34
C GLY A 107 23.75 27.24 0.36
N ASN A 108 24.65 26.51 -0.29
CA ASN A 108 25.97 26.18 0.24
C ASN A 108 26.92 27.39 0.18
N ASP A 109 26.76 28.25 -0.84
CA ASP A 109 27.52 29.50 -0.98
C ASP A 109 27.09 30.60 0.01
N ASN A 110 25.90 30.49 0.61
CA ASN A 110 25.33 31.46 1.56
C ASN A 110 25.32 30.97 3.03
N ALA A 111 26.11 29.95 3.36
CA ALA A 111 26.12 29.30 4.67
C ALA A 111 26.87 30.09 5.76
N ASP A 112 26.43 31.31 6.06
CA ASP A 112 26.64 31.92 7.38
C ASP A 112 25.68 31.26 8.37
N GLY A 113 26.14 30.14 8.94
CA GLY A 113 25.38 29.29 9.85
C GLY A 113 24.92 30.03 11.10
N SER A 114 23.60 30.16 11.30
CA SER A 114 23.09 30.51 12.63
C SER A 114 21.62 30.20 12.91
N ASP A 115 20.80 29.70 11.96
CA ASP A 115 19.38 29.40 12.21
C ASP A 115 19.00 27.96 11.83
N PRO A 116 18.48 27.14 12.78
CA PRO A 116 18.12 25.73 12.53
C PRO A 116 16.96 25.54 11.55
N ARG A 117 16.22 26.61 11.23
CA ARG A 117 15.11 26.61 10.25
C ARG A 117 15.56 26.84 8.81
N GLN A 118 16.80 27.26 8.60
CA GLN A 118 17.43 27.39 7.28
C GLN A 118 18.01 26.06 6.80
N LYS A 119 18.29 25.13 7.73
CA LYS A 119 18.82 23.82 7.39
C LYS A 119 17.75 23.05 6.65
N MET A 120 17.96 22.83 5.35
CA MET A 120 17.08 22.06 4.50
C MET A 120 16.83 20.68 5.14
N PRO A 121 15.57 20.34 5.48
CA PRO A 121 15.27 19.08 6.14
C PRO A 121 15.61 17.91 5.21
N LEU A 122 16.14 16.83 5.81
CA LEU A 122 16.52 15.61 5.08
C LEU A 122 15.32 15.03 4.31
N GLU A 123 14.10 15.26 4.80
CA GLU A 123 12.86 14.85 4.15
C GLU A 123 12.68 15.43 2.75
N ILE A 124 13.20 16.62 2.47
CA ILE A 124 13.18 17.20 1.12
C ILE A 124 14.19 16.49 0.21
N LYS A 125 15.40 16.21 0.72
CA LYS A 125 16.48 15.56 -0.02
C LYS A 125 16.21 14.09 -0.35
N ARG A 126 15.34 13.43 0.40
CA ARG A 126 15.01 12.01 0.20
C ARG A 126 14.15 11.81 -1.05
N TYR A 127 14.71 11.21 -2.09
CA TYR A 127 13.94 10.80 -3.28
C TYR A 127 13.28 9.42 -3.14
N TYR A 128 13.66 8.68 -2.11
CA TYR A 128 13.16 7.35 -1.84
C TYR A 128 12.29 7.31 -0.59
N GLU A 129 11.37 6.35 -0.55
CA GLU A 129 10.58 5.98 0.61
C GLU A 129 11.01 4.61 1.12
N VAL A 130 10.99 4.44 2.44
CA VAL A 130 11.28 3.15 3.08
C VAL A 130 9.97 2.51 3.50
N HIS A 131 9.69 1.32 2.97
CA HIS A 131 8.52 0.53 3.33
C HIS A 131 8.96 -0.79 3.95
N ILE A 132 8.35 -1.16 5.07
CA ILE A 132 8.65 -2.42 5.76
C ILE A 132 7.57 -3.44 5.40
N ARG A 133 7.98 -4.58 4.86
CA ARG A 133 7.10 -5.70 4.56
C ARG A 133 7.09 -6.69 5.74
N ALA A 134 5.88 -6.99 6.23
CA ALA A 134 5.71 -8.05 7.21
C ALA A 134 6.02 -9.43 6.59
N PRO A 135 6.54 -10.38 7.38
CA PRO A 135 6.90 -11.69 6.86
C PRO A 135 5.66 -12.49 6.45
N SER A 136 5.81 -13.29 5.39
CA SER A 136 4.78 -14.15 4.80
C SER A 136 4.34 -15.25 5.77
N LYS A 137 5.20 -15.65 6.72
CA LYS A 137 4.90 -16.64 7.75
C LYS A 137 3.93 -16.17 8.82
N TRP A 138 3.78 -14.85 9.02
CA TRP A 138 2.87 -14.34 10.06
C TRP A 138 1.42 -14.55 9.68
N ARG A 139 0.63 -14.97 10.67
CA ARG A 139 -0.82 -15.10 10.48
C ARG A 139 -1.42 -13.70 10.32
N PRO A 140 -2.27 -13.48 9.30
CA PRO A 140 -2.99 -12.23 9.19
C PRO A 140 -3.98 -12.07 10.34
N PHE A 141 -3.97 -10.90 10.95
CA PHE A 141 -4.98 -10.48 11.92
C PHE A 141 -6.29 -10.14 11.21
N THR A 142 -7.39 -10.49 11.87
CA THR A 142 -8.70 -9.93 11.48
C THR A 142 -8.83 -8.50 12.02
N ILE A 143 -9.58 -7.64 11.34
CA ILE A 143 -9.81 -6.24 11.78
C ILE A 143 -10.39 -6.18 13.20
N ARG A 144 -11.17 -7.19 13.62
CA ARG A 144 -11.74 -7.30 14.96
C ARG A 144 -10.70 -7.62 16.04
N GLU A 145 -9.64 -8.35 15.71
CA GLU A 145 -8.56 -8.72 16.63
C GLU A 145 -7.59 -7.57 16.90
N VAL A 146 -7.58 -6.55 16.02
CA VAL A 146 -6.77 -5.34 16.22
C VAL A 146 -7.30 -4.58 17.43
N LYS A 147 -6.56 -4.68 18.54
CA LYS A 147 -6.85 -4.04 19.83
C LYS A 147 -5.86 -2.92 20.12
N ALA A 148 -6.04 -2.25 21.26
CA ALA A 148 -5.14 -1.19 21.73
C ALA A 148 -3.67 -1.65 21.89
N SER A 149 -3.42 -2.95 22.10
CA SER A 149 -2.06 -3.51 22.15
C SER A 149 -1.30 -3.39 20.84
N CYS A 150 -2.01 -3.28 19.71
CA CYS A 150 -1.41 -3.21 18.37
C CYS A 150 -1.09 -1.79 17.92
N ILE A 151 -1.29 -0.78 18.77
CA ILE A 151 -0.99 0.62 18.43
C ILE A 151 0.53 0.79 18.26
N GLY A 152 0.95 1.30 17.11
CA GLY A 152 2.37 1.47 16.75
C GLY A 152 3.02 0.20 16.17
N GLN A 153 2.34 -0.94 16.25
CA GLN A 153 2.87 -2.22 15.79
C GLN A 153 2.70 -2.42 14.29
N LEU A 154 3.62 -3.17 13.67
CA LEU A 154 3.40 -3.70 12.32
C LEU A 154 2.36 -4.82 12.39
N VAL A 155 1.22 -4.60 11.75
CA VAL A 155 0.16 -5.60 11.64
C VAL A 155 -0.08 -5.96 10.19
N ARG A 156 -0.29 -7.24 9.96
CA ARG A 156 -0.74 -7.79 8.68
C ARG A 156 -2.23 -8.08 8.81
N ILE A 157 -3.05 -7.47 7.97
CA ILE A 157 -4.51 -7.56 8.02
C ILE A 157 -5.02 -8.10 6.70
N SER A 158 -5.91 -9.09 6.76
CA SER A 158 -6.67 -9.58 5.61
C SER A 158 -8.05 -8.95 5.59
N GLY A 159 -8.47 -8.46 4.41
CA GLY A 159 -9.77 -7.82 4.26
C GLY A 159 -10.14 -7.54 2.81
N ILE A 160 -11.32 -6.97 2.63
CA ILE A 160 -11.84 -6.56 1.33
C ILE A 160 -11.79 -5.04 1.24
N VAL A 161 -11.14 -4.51 0.22
CA VAL A 161 -11.22 -3.07 -0.07
C VAL A 161 -12.54 -2.80 -0.79
N THR A 162 -13.39 -2.01 -0.14
CA THR A 162 -14.73 -1.68 -0.63
C THR A 162 -14.73 -0.43 -1.49
N ARG A 163 -13.90 0.54 -1.12
CA ARG A 163 -13.83 1.86 -1.74
C ARG A 163 -12.39 2.34 -1.73
N CYS A 164 -11.92 2.81 -2.88
CA CYS A 164 -10.68 3.56 -3.02
C CYS A 164 -11.03 4.99 -3.43
N SER A 165 -10.38 5.99 -2.82
CA SER A 165 -10.42 7.36 -3.33
C SER A 165 -9.48 7.52 -4.51
N ASP A 166 -9.61 8.63 -5.25
CA ASP A 166 -8.60 9.05 -6.21
C ASP A 166 -7.31 9.48 -5.49
N VAL A 167 -6.22 9.51 -6.24
CA VAL A 167 -4.90 9.95 -5.75
C VAL A 167 -4.88 11.46 -5.62
N LYS A 168 -4.46 11.95 -4.44
CA LYS A 168 -4.36 13.38 -4.12
C LYS A 168 -2.94 13.74 -3.70
N PRO A 169 -2.45 14.96 -3.99
CA PRO A 169 -1.19 15.42 -3.45
C PRO A 169 -1.34 15.80 -1.98
N LEU A 170 -0.53 15.20 -1.10
CA LEU A 170 -0.38 15.53 0.30
C LEU A 170 0.95 16.26 0.49
N MET A 171 0.91 17.48 1.01
CA MET A 171 2.12 18.25 1.24
C MET A 171 2.89 17.68 2.42
N GLN A 172 4.17 17.39 2.22
CA GLN A 172 5.08 16.93 3.28
C GLN A 172 5.88 18.09 3.84
N VAL A 173 6.49 18.90 2.95
CA VAL A 173 7.27 20.06 3.36
C VAL A 173 6.83 21.29 2.59
N ALA A 174 6.43 22.32 3.33
CA ALA A 174 6.04 23.61 2.81
C ALA A 174 7.25 24.55 2.78
N VAL A 175 7.53 25.15 1.62
CA VAL A 175 8.60 26.15 1.47
C VAL A 175 7.99 27.53 1.34
N TYR A 176 8.37 28.42 2.23
CA TYR A 176 7.95 29.81 2.21
C TYR A 176 9.12 30.70 1.83
N THR A 177 8.89 31.67 0.95
CA THR A 177 9.88 32.68 0.59
C THR A 177 9.41 34.05 1.03
N CYS A 178 10.27 34.78 1.72
CA CYS A 178 10.01 36.16 2.10
C CYS A 178 10.24 37.10 0.92
N GLU A 179 9.28 37.97 0.61
CA GLU A 179 9.40 38.94 -0.50
C GLU A 179 10.50 39.98 -0.26
N GLU A 180 10.77 40.36 1.00
CA GLU A 180 11.71 41.44 1.31
C GLU A 180 13.15 40.98 1.50
N CYS A 181 13.35 39.82 2.13
CA CYS A 181 14.68 39.32 2.47
C CYS A 181 15.11 38.09 1.66
N GLY A 182 14.25 37.56 0.78
CA GLY A 182 14.55 36.36 -0.02
C GLY A 182 14.75 35.08 0.80
N TYR A 183 14.51 35.13 2.11
CA TYR A 183 14.79 34.02 3.03
C TYR A 183 13.77 32.90 2.83
N GLU A 184 14.27 31.69 2.60
CA GLU A 184 13.47 30.47 2.49
C GLU A 184 13.28 29.81 3.86
N ILE A 185 12.05 29.43 4.17
CA ILE A 185 11.69 28.74 5.41
C ILE A 185 11.07 27.41 5.04
N PHE A 186 11.60 26.34 5.65
CA PHE A 186 11.08 24.99 5.52
C PHE A 186 10.19 24.68 6.73
N GLN A 187 8.93 24.34 6.48
CA GLN A 187 7.98 23.90 7.51
C GLN A 187 7.51 22.48 7.18
N ASP A 188 7.84 21.53 8.06
CA ASP A 188 7.36 20.14 7.94
C ASP A 188 5.89 20.03 8.35
N VAL A 189 5.09 19.44 7.48
CA VAL A 189 3.65 19.25 7.65
C VAL A 189 3.38 17.78 7.98
N THR A 190 3.28 17.50 9.29
CA THR A 190 2.97 16.15 9.78
C THR A 190 1.46 15.89 9.90
N THR A 191 0.66 16.96 10.03
CA THR A 191 -0.79 16.90 10.27
C THR A 191 -1.60 17.30 9.04
N ARG A 192 -2.81 16.75 8.92
CA ARG A 192 -3.76 17.09 7.83
C ARG A 192 -4.16 18.56 7.78
N VAL A 193 -4.09 19.23 8.93
CA VAL A 193 -4.36 20.66 9.06
C VAL A 193 -3.12 21.27 9.68
N PHE A 194 -2.57 22.27 9.02
CA PHE A 194 -1.48 23.08 9.54
C PHE A 194 -1.83 24.55 9.29
N MET A 195 -1.25 25.44 10.08
CA MET A 195 -1.35 26.88 9.84
C MET A 195 -0.10 27.32 9.08
N PRO A 196 -0.25 28.06 7.98
CA PRO A 196 0.89 28.62 7.28
C PRO A 196 1.58 29.66 8.17
N LEU A 197 2.89 29.79 7.99
CA LEU A 197 3.67 30.85 8.60
C LEU A 197 3.46 32.14 7.83
N PHE A 198 3.08 33.20 8.54
CA PHE A 198 2.87 34.53 7.95
C PHE A 198 4.04 35.49 8.22
N GLU A 199 4.71 35.33 9.35
CA GLU A 199 5.80 36.22 9.77
C GLU A 199 7.16 35.56 9.54
N CYS A 200 8.06 36.28 8.87
CA CYS A 200 9.43 35.83 8.65
C CYS A 200 10.25 35.86 9.97
N PRO A 201 10.83 34.74 10.41
CA PRO A 201 11.69 34.69 11.60
C PRO A 201 13.15 35.09 11.31
N SER A 202 13.46 35.59 10.11
CA SER A 202 14.84 35.87 9.71
C SER A 202 15.44 37.00 10.54
N LYS A 203 16.74 36.89 10.85
CA LYS A 203 17.49 37.93 11.56
C LYS A 203 17.50 39.25 10.80
N LEU A 204 17.51 39.20 9.47
CA LEU A 204 17.46 40.40 8.62
C LEU A 204 16.13 41.15 8.76
N CYS A 205 14.98 40.46 8.71
CA CYS A 205 13.68 41.09 8.92
C CYS A 205 13.50 41.55 10.38
N PHE A 206 14.02 40.78 11.33
CA PHE A 206 13.98 41.14 12.76
C PHE A 206 14.77 42.42 13.06
N VAL A 207 16.01 42.53 12.53
CA VAL A 207 16.87 43.73 12.70
C VAL A 207 16.27 44.93 11.99
N ASN A 208 15.71 44.75 10.79
CA ASN A 208 15.11 45.84 10.02
C ASN A 208 13.72 46.25 10.54
N ARG A 209 13.16 45.57 11.55
CA ARG A 209 11.79 45.77 12.08
C ARG A 209 10.70 45.77 11.00
N LYS A 210 10.97 45.13 9.87
CA LYS A 210 9.99 44.94 8.80
C LYS A 210 9.43 43.54 8.91
N LYS A 211 8.10 43.45 8.89
CA LYS A 211 7.40 42.17 8.80
C LYS A 211 7.29 41.80 7.33
N GLY A 212 8.31 41.13 6.82
CA GLY A 212 8.26 40.59 5.47
C GLY A 212 7.15 39.53 5.36
N ASN A 213 6.35 39.62 4.29
CA ASN A 213 5.30 38.65 4.01
C ASN A 213 5.92 37.37 3.46
N LEU A 214 5.46 36.24 4.00
CA LEU A 214 5.85 34.91 3.55
C LEU A 214 4.85 34.39 2.51
N ILE A 215 5.36 34.01 1.34
CA ILE A 215 4.57 33.38 0.28
C ILE A 215 4.96 31.92 0.17
N LEU A 216 3.96 31.04 0.16
CA LEU A 216 4.15 29.62 -0.09
C LEU A 216 4.52 29.38 -1.56
N GLN A 217 5.68 28.79 -1.82
CA GLN A 217 6.09 28.38 -3.16
C GLN A 217 5.77 26.91 -3.41
N LEU A 218 4.77 26.65 -4.26
CA LEU A 218 4.34 25.28 -4.58
C LEU A 218 5.43 24.47 -5.32
N ARG A 219 6.23 25.11 -6.17
CA ARG A 219 7.29 24.42 -6.93
C ARG A 219 8.43 23.93 -6.03
N ALA A 220 8.79 24.72 -5.01
CA ALA A 220 9.83 24.36 -4.05
C ALA A 220 9.32 23.43 -2.94
N SER A 221 8.01 23.39 -2.70
CA SER A 221 7.40 22.47 -1.74
C SER A 221 7.36 21.03 -2.25
N LYS A 222 7.45 20.08 -1.31
CA LYS A 222 7.41 18.65 -1.60
C LYS A 222 6.01 18.10 -1.36
N PHE A 223 5.48 17.42 -2.38
CA PHE A 223 4.21 16.71 -2.32
C PHE A 223 4.43 15.20 -2.43
N LEU A 224 3.72 14.45 -1.61
CA LEU A 224 3.59 13.01 -1.69
C LEU A 224 2.23 12.63 -2.28
N LYS A 225 2.16 11.52 -2.99
CA LYS A 225 0.86 10.96 -3.39
C LYS A 225 0.17 10.40 -2.15
N PHE A 226 -1.13 10.63 -2.04
CA PHE A 226 -1.95 10.16 -0.93
C PHE A 226 -3.26 9.59 -1.45
N GLN A 227 -3.65 8.45 -0.92
CA GLN A 227 -4.90 7.78 -1.26
C GLN A 227 -5.50 7.17 0.01
N GLU A 228 -6.83 7.26 0.14
CA GLU A 228 -7.56 6.65 1.23
C GLU A 228 -8.36 5.46 0.67
N ALA A 229 -8.29 4.30 1.35
CA ALA A 229 -9.17 3.19 1.04
C ALA A 229 -9.89 2.69 2.28
N LYS A 230 -11.14 2.26 2.10
CA LYS A 230 -11.96 1.67 3.15
C LYS A 230 -11.89 0.15 3.08
N ILE A 231 -11.31 -0.44 4.10
CA ILE A 231 -11.08 -1.88 4.22
C ILE A 231 -12.17 -2.45 5.13
N GLN A 232 -12.80 -3.54 4.70
CA GLN A 232 -13.84 -4.25 5.44
C GLN A 232 -13.39 -5.67 5.76
N GLU A 233 -13.91 -6.23 6.84
CA GLU A 233 -13.67 -7.63 7.20
C GLU A 233 -14.16 -8.59 6.12
N LEU A 234 -13.41 -9.68 5.92
CA LEU A 234 -13.86 -10.82 5.11
C LEU A 234 -15.12 -11.43 5.74
N ALA A 235 -16.12 -11.77 4.91
CA ALA A 235 -17.41 -12.29 5.39
C ALA A 235 -17.28 -13.58 6.24
N GLU A 236 -16.26 -14.39 5.97
CA GLU A 236 -15.98 -15.63 6.70
C GLU A 236 -15.53 -15.39 8.15
N HIS A 237 -14.88 -14.26 8.41
CA HIS A 237 -14.39 -13.88 9.74
C HIS A 237 -15.47 -13.18 10.59
N VAL A 238 -16.64 -12.87 10.01
CA VAL A 238 -17.71 -12.17 10.73
C VAL A 238 -18.50 -13.20 11.56
N PRO A 239 -18.53 -13.06 12.91
CA PRO A 239 -19.34 -13.94 13.73
C PRO A 239 -20.83 -13.71 13.48
N LYS A 240 -21.61 -14.79 13.53
CA LYS A 240 -23.06 -14.77 13.30
C LYS A 240 -23.73 -13.73 14.20
N GLY A 241 -24.50 -12.82 13.61
CA GLY A 241 -25.26 -11.79 14.32
C GLY A 241 -24.55 -10.44 14.50
N HIS A 242 -23.27 -10.31 14.07
CA HIS A 242 -22.58 -9.02 14.07
C HIS A 242 -22.48 -8.41 12.67
N ILE A 243 -22.39 -7.08 12.63
CA ILE A 243 -22.13 -6.31 11.41
C ILE A 243 -20.61 -6.30 11.15
N PRO A 244 -20.15 -6.47 9.90
CA PRO A 244 -18.74 -6.36 9.54
C PRO A 244 -18.19 -4.98 9.90
N ARG A 245 -17.00 -4.95 10.49
CA ARG A 245 -16.31 -3.69 10.80
C ARG A 245 -15.50 -3.21 9.58
N SER A 246 -15.32 -1.90 9.51
CA SER A 246 -14.48 -1.26 8.50
C SER A 246 -13.42 -0.39 9.14
N MET A 247 -12.23 -0.40 8.56
CA MET A 247 -11.09 0.45 8.93
C MET A 247 -10.68 1.31 7.73
N ILE A 248 -10.07 2.46 7.99
CA ILE A 248 -9.52 3.33 6.96
C ILE A 248 -8.02 3.02 6.81
N GLY A 249 -7.60 2.69 5.59
CA GLY A 249 -6.21 2.56 5.19
C GLY A 249 -5.73 3.83 4.49
N HIS A 250 -4.61 4.37 4.93
CA HIS A 250 -3.91 5.46 4.25
C HIS A 250 -2.74 4.89 3.47
N PHE A 251 -2.71 5.18 2.18
CA PHE A 251 -1.63 4.85 1.27
C PHE A 251 -0.86 6.13 0.98
N ARG A 252 0.45 6.10 1.18
CA ARG A 252 1.35 7.21 0.93
C ARG A 252 2.34 6.83 -0.18
N GLY A 253 2.77 7.82 -0.94
CA GLY A 253 3.81 7.67 -1.94
C GLY A 253 3.44 6.73 -3.07
N GLU A 254 4.36 5.84 -3.43
CA GLU A 254 4.18 4.94 -4.57
C GLU A 254 3.30 3.73 -4.28
N MET A 255 2.85 3.57 -3.03
CA MET A 255 1.83 2.58 -2.70
C MET A 255 0.43 3.01 -3.16
N THR A 256 0.27 4.27 -3.57
CA THR A 256 -0.97 4.77 -4.18
C THR A 256 -1.19 4.18 -5.57
N GLY A 257 -2.45 3.90 -5.91
CA GLY A 257 -2.84 3.31 -7.20
C GLY A 257 -2.61 1.81 -7.33
N LYS A 258 -1.88 1.17 -6.40
CA LYS A 258 -1.66 -0.30 -6.39
C LYS A 258 -2.85 -1.10 -5.87
N VAL A 259 -3.85 -0.46 -5.26
CA VAL A 259 -5.00 -1.11 -4.64
C VAL A 259 -6.25 -0.97 -5.50
N ALA A 260 -6.78 -2.10 -5.93
CA ALA A 260 -8.10 -2.20 -6.54
C ALA A 260 -9.14 -2.68 -5.50
N PRO A 261 -10.43 -2.33 -5.65
CA PRO A 261 -11.49 -2.94 -4.86
C PRO A 261 -11.51 -4.46 -5.03
N GLY A 262 -11.45 -5.18 -3.92
CA GLY A 262 -11.32 -6.64 -3.92
C GLY A 262 -10.63 -7.18 -2.67
N ASP A 263 -10.34 -8.47 -2.69
CA ASP A 263 -9.69 -9.19 -1.59
C ASP A 263 -8.19 -8.87 -1.56
N VAL A 264 -7.75 -8.24 -0.48
CA VAL A 264 -6.37 -7.80 -0.29
C VAL A 264 -5.85 -8.18 1.08
N GLU A 265 -4.55 -8.36 1.13
CA GLU A 265 -3.79 -8.44 2.35
C GLU A 265 -2.87 -7.24 2.45
N LEU A 266 -2.98 -6.53 3.57
CA LEU A 266 -2.30 -5.27 3.80
C LEU A 266 -1.39 -5.42 5.00
N SER A 267 -0.13 -5.03 4.83
CA SER A 267 0.81 -4.88 5.93
C SER A 267 0.99 -3.41 6.23
N GLY A 268 0.78 -3.01 7.48
CA GLY A 268 0.80 -1.60 7.85
C GLY A 268 0.88 -1.37 9.34
N ILE A 269 1.01 -0.10 9.70
CA ILE A 269 1.16 0.34 11.08
C ILE A 269 -0.18 0.87 11.56
N PHE A 270 -0.66 0.36 12.69
CA PHE A 270 -1.92 0.83 13.26
C PHE A 270 -1.70 2.07 14.14
N LEU A 271 -2.25 3.22 13.74
CA LEU A 271 -2.00 4.51 14.38
C LEU A 271 -3.30 5.27 14.70
N PRO A 272 -3.36 5.97 15.84
CA PRO A 272 -4.47 6.89 16.14
C PRO A 272 -4.28 8.24 15.44
N ILE A 273 -5.37 8.84 14.99
CA ILE A 273 -5.44 10.23 14.52
C ILE A 273 -5.93 11.09 15.69
N PRO A 274 -5.12 12.04 16.19
CA PRO A 274 -5.61 13.02 17.15
C PRO A 274 -6.62 13.95 16.46
N TYR A 275 -7.82 14.06 17.01
CA TYR A 275 -8.85 14.94 16.49
C TYR A 275 -8.57 16.39 16.91
N THR A 276 -8.27 17.26 15.94
CA THR A 276 -7.89 18.65 16.20
C THR A 276 -9.03 19.66 15.97
N ARG A 277 -10.12 19.27 15.28
CA ARG A 277 -11.20 20.18 14.90
C ARG A 277 -12.31 20.14 15.95
N PHE A 278 -12.76 21.27 16.51
CA PHE A 278 -13.84 21.35 17.52
C PHE A 278 -13.62 20.55 18.83
N ARG A 279 -12.68 21.02 19.67
CA ARG A 279 -12.48 20.53 21.06
C ARG A 279 -13.74 20.59 21.94
N ALA A 280 -14.70 21.47 21.64
CA ALA A 280 -15.85 21.74 22.51
C ALA A 280 -16.99 20.70 22.43
N MET A 281 -17.19 20.02 21.30
CA MET A 281 -18.35 19.13 21.10
C MET A 281 -18.04 17.64 21.27
N ARG A 282 -16.75 17.26 21.19
CA ARG A 282 -16.24 15.91 21.46
C ARG A 282 -14.93 16.00 22.24
N ALA A 283 -15.01 16.46 23.48
CA ALA A 283 -13.91 16.36 24.45
C ALA A 283 -13.74 14.92 24.97
N GLY A 284 -13.73 13.93 24.07
CA GLY A 284 -13.47 12.54 24.41
C GLY A 284 -12.03 12.18 24.09
N LEU A 285 -11.41 11.33 24.92
CA LEU A 285 -10.13 10.65 24.61
C LEU A 285 -10.25 9.62 23.46
N VAL A 286 -11.36 9.66 22.71
CA VAL A 286 -11.66 8.74 21.62
C VAL A 286 -10.94 9.24 20.38
N ALA A 287 -9.85 8.56 20.03
CA ALA A 287 -9.14 8.78 18.78
C ALA A 287 -9.70 7.86 17.69
N ASP A 288 -9.94 8.41 16.50
CA ASP A 288 -10.17 7.59 15.33
C ASP A 288 -8.85 6.91 14.93
N THR A 289 -8.91 5.67 14.47
CA THR A 289 -7.72 4.89 14.12
C THR A 289 -7.65 4.67 12.61
N TYR A 290 -6.43 4.66 12.07
CA TYR A 290 -6.17 4.32 10.69
C TYR A 290 -4.99 3.35 10.59
N LEU A 291 -4.94 2.64 9.47
CA LEU A 291 -3.81 1.81 9.09
C LEU A 291 -2.93 2.58 8.10
N GLU A 292 -1.68 2.84 8.45
CA GLU A 292 -0.69 3.35 7.50
C GLU A 292 -0.12 2.16 6.73
N VAL A 293 -0.49 2.01 5.47
CA VAL A 293 -0.17 0.82 4.68
C VAL A 293 1.23 0.94 4.09
N MET A 294 2.08 -0.05 4.38
CA MET A 294 3.46 -0.15 3.90
C MET A 294 3.57 -1.11 2.70
N SER A 295 2.84 -2.24 2.75
CA SER A 295 2.86 -3.24 1.67
C SER A 295 1.47 -3.79 1.39
N VAL A 296 1.22 -4.09 0.12
CA VAL A 296 -0.04 -4.62 -0.39
C VAL A 296 0.24 -5.90 -1.15
N THR A 297 -0.46 -6.96 -0.79
CA THR A 297 -0.45 -8.23 -1.51
C THR A 297 -1.89 -8.62 -1.87
N HIS A 298 -2.15 -8.84 -3.15
CA HIS A 298 -3.47 -9.26 -3.64
C HIS A 298 -3.58 -10.78 -3.57
N PHE A 299 -4.66 -11.32 -2.96
CA PHE A 299 -4.89 -12.77 -2.90
C PHE A 299 -5.23 -13.35 -4.27
N LYS A 300 -5.98 -12.58 -5.07
CA LYS A 300 -6.38 -12.96 -6.42
C LYS A 300 -5.60 -12.09 -7.40
N LYS A 301 -4.44 -12.58 -7.82
CA LYS A 301 -3.75 -12.01 -8.99
C LYS A 301 -4.71 -12.07 -10.18
N LYS A 302 -4.65 -11.09 -11.08
CA LYS A 302 -5.34 -11.21 -12.37
C LYS A 302 -4.81 -12.48 -13.04
N TYR A 303 -5.65 -13.19 -13.81
CA TYR A 303 -5.21 -14.38 -14.55
C TYR A 303 -3.98 -14.11 -15.45
N GLU A 304 -3.80 -12.85 -15.87
CA GLU A 304 -2.66 -12.37 -16.66
C GLU A 304 -1.34 -12.23 -15.86
N GLU A 305 -1.41 -12.20 -14.52
CA GLU A 305 -0.26 -12.04 -13.60
C GLU A 305 0.02 -13.32 -12.78
N TYR A 306 -0.71 -14.41 -13.05
CA TYR A 306 -0.49 -15.69 -12.38
C TYR A 306 0.68 -16.42 -13.03
N GLU A 307 1.85 -16.32 -12.41
CA GLU A 307 3.02 -17.14 -12.75
C GLU A 307 2.81 -18.55 -12.20
N LEU A 308 2.76 -19.54 -13.10
CA LEU A 308 2.72 -20.95 -12.74
C LEU A 308 4.02 -21.29 -12.01
N ARG A 309 3.92 -21.90 -10.83
CA ARG A 309 5.08 -22.47 -10.16
C ARG A 309 5.46 -23.77 -10.86
N GLY A 310 6.76 -24.09 -10.94
CA GLY A 310 7.24 -25.32 -11.58
C GLY A 310 6.54 -26.59 -11.09
N ASP A 311 6.22 -26.67 -9.79
CA ASP A 311 5.46 -27.79 -9.22
C ASP A 311 4.04 -27.92 -9.79
N GLU A 312 3.37 -26.80 -10.08
CA GLU A 312 2.04 -26.75 -10.69
C GLU A 312 2.10 -27.13 -12.16
N GLU A 313 3.14 -26.71 -12.88
CA GLU A 313 3.38 -27.09 -14.27
C GLU A 313 3.55 -28.60 -14.44
N GLU A 314 4.30 -29.25 -13.54
CA GLU A 314 4.43 -30.72 -13.53
C GLU A 314 3.09 -31.43 -13.30
N GLN A 315 2.25 -30.89 -12.41
CA GLN A 315 0.92 -31.45 -12.17
C GLN A 315 0.00 -31.29 -13.37
N ILE A 316 0.06 -30.13 -14.04
CA ILE A 316 -0.69 -29.87 -15.28
C ILE A 316 -0.21 -30.80 -16.39
N ALA A 317 1.11 -31.04 -16.51
CA ALA A 317 1.66 -31.97 -17.48
C ALA A 317 1.18 -33.42 -17.24
N LYS A 318 1.21 -33.88 -15.98
CA LYS A 318 0.66 -35.20 -15.60
C LYS A 318 -0.83 -35.32 -15.94
N LEU A 319 -1.61 -34.26 -15.71
CA LEU A 319 -3.03 -34.23 -16.07
C LEU A 319 -3.23 -34.23 -17.60
N ALA A 320 -2.32 -33.65 -18.36
CA ALA A 320 -2.36 -33.63 -19.82
C ALA A 320 -2.19 -35.04 -20.43
N GLU A 321 -1.35 -35.88 -19.81
CA GLU A 321 -1.06 -37.25 -20.26
C GLU A 321 -2.27 -38.20 -20.13
N ASP A 322 -3.17 -37.96 -19.18
CA ASP A 322 -4.33 -38.82 -18.90
C ASP A 322 -5.38 -38.87 -20.04
N GLY A 323 -5.33 -37.95 -21.04
CA GLY A 323 -6.15 -37.95 -22.27
C GLY A 323 -7.67 -37.71 -22.10
N ASN A 324 -8.27 -38.05 -20.96
CA ASN A 324 -9.71 -37.94 -20.66
C ASN A 324 -10.06 -36.76 -19.72
N ILE A 325 -9.35 -35.65 -19.86
CA ILE A 325 -9.42 -34.47 -18.98
C ILE A 325 -10.84 -33.89 -18.93
N TYR A 326 -11.50 -33.78 -20.09
CA TYR A 326 -12.82 -33.17 -20.19
C TYR A 326 -13.88 -33.88 -19.33
N ASN A 327 -13.91 -35.21 -19.36
CA ASN A 327 -14.85 -35.98 -18.55
C ASN A 327 -14.45 -35.99 -17.08
N LYS A 328 -13.14 -36.08 -16.79
CA LYS A 328 -12.59 -36.09 -15.43
C LYS A 328 -12.89 -34.77 -14.70
N LEU A 329 -12.62 -33.62 -15.33
CA LEU A 329 -12.93 -32.31 -14.77
C LEU A 329 -14.44 -32.10 -14.59
N ALA A 330 -15.26 -32.58 -15.54
CA ALA A 330 -16.71 -32.49 -15.40
C ALA A 330 -17.25 -33.33 -14.22
N GLN A 331 -16.63 -34.48 -13.92
CA GLN A 331 -16.99 -35.28 -12.75
C GLN A 331 -16.49 -34.68 -11.44
N LEU A 332 -15.31 -34.02 -11.46
CA LEU A 332 -14.75 -33.28 -10.32
C LEU A 332 -15.57 -32.03 -9.99
N LEU A 333 -16.34 -31.49 -10.93
CA LEU A 333 -17.25 -30.37 -10.67
C LEU A 333 -18.45 -30.84 -9.83
N ALA A 334 -18.55 -30.34 -8.59
CA ALA A 334 -19.59 -30.70 -7.63
C ALA A 334 -19.76 -32.23 -7.45
N PRO A 335 -18.77 -32.94 -6.87
CA PRO A 335 -18.79 -34.39 -6.75
C PRO A 335 -19.91 -34.90 -5.83
N GLU A 336 -20.43 -34.04 -4.95
CA GLU A 336 -21.56 -34.33 -4.06
C GLU A 336 -22.87 -34.65 -4.80
N ILE A 337 -23.02 -34.19 -6.04
CA ILE A 337 -24.22 -34.40 -6.85
C ILE A 337 -23.93 -35.48 -7.87
N TYR A 338 -24.60 -36.61 -7.73
CA TYR A 338 -24.56 -37.71 -8.70
C TYR A 338 -25.39 -37.38 -9.95
N GLY A 339 -24.89 -37.75 -11.13
CA GLY A 339 -25.58 -37.53 -12.41
C GLY A 339 -25.38 -36.14 -13.03
N HIS A 340 -26.29 -35.75 -13.92
CA HIS A 340 -26.28 -34.48 -14.66
C HIS A 340 -24.95 -34.16 -15.39
N GLU A 341 -24.29 -35.17 -15.96
CA GLU A 341 -22.98 -35.01 -16.60
C GLU A 341 -22.95 -33.94 -17.69
N TYR A 342 -24.00 -33.88 -18.53
CA TYR A 342 -24.11 -32.86 -19.57
C TYR A 342 -24.22 -31.44 -19.02
N VAL A 343 -24.92 -31.27 -17.89
CA VAL A 343 -25.06 -29.96 -17.24
C VAL A 343 -23.73 -29.54 -16.63
N LYS A 344 -23.01 -30.45 -15.97
CA LYS A 344 -21.67 -30.19 -15.43
C LYS A 344 -20.67 -29.84 -16.53
N LYS A 345 -20.71 -30.56 -17.66
CA LYS A 345 -19.92 -30.25 -18.86
C LYS A 345 -20.22 -28.84 -19.41
N ALA A 346 -21.50 -28.47 -19.52
CA ALA A 346 -21.89 -27.14 -19.97
C ALA A 346 -21.41 -26.03 -19.01
N LEU A 347 -21.49 -26.28 -17.69
CA LEU A 347 -21.00 -25.36 -16.66
C LEU A 347 -19.46 -25.26 -16.65
N LEU A 348 -18.75 -26.34 -16.98
CA LEU A 348 -17.31 -26.32 -17.17
C LEU A 348 -16.92 -25.43 -18.36
N LEU A 349 -17.64 -25.53 -19.48
CA LEU A 349 -17.42 -24.64 -20.64
C LEU A 349 -17.74 -23.17 -20.32
N LEU A 350 -18.70 -22.92 -19.42
CA LEU A 350 -18.99 -21.57 -18.91
C LEU A 350 -17.81 -20.99 -18.12
N LEU A 351 -17.14 -21.79 -17.29
CA LEU A 351 -15.97 -21.36 -16.51
C LEU A 351 -14.75 -21.07 -17.39
N VAL A 352 -14.51 -21.90 -18.41
CA VAL A 352 -13.39 -21.68 -19.34
C VAL A 352 -13.66 -20.50 -20.28
N GLY A 353 -14.92 -20.32 -20.69
CA GLY A 353 -15.32 -19.27 -21.63
C GLY A 353 -14.69 -19.42 -23.02
N ALA A 354 -14.83 -18.38 -23.84
CA ALA A 354 -14.14 -18.27 -25.12
C ALA A 354 -13.44 -16.90 -25.24
N PRO A 355 -12.32 -16.81 -25.98
CA PRO A 355 -11.66 -15.53 -26.19
C PRO A 355 -12.50 -14.58 -27.04
N TYR A 356 -12.44 -13.28 -26.73
CA TYR A 356 -13.06 -12.23 -27.52
C TYR A 356 -12.49 -12.19 -28.93
N ARG A 357 -13.36 -12.25 -29.94
CA ARG A 357 -12.95 -12.18 -31.35
C ARG A 357 -13.19 -10.78 -31.89
N LYS A 358 -12.12 -10.12 -32.35
CA LYS A 358 -12.20 -8.88 -33.12
C LYS A 358 -12.29 -9.25 -34.61
N LEU A 359 -13.37 -8.86 -35.27
CA LEU A 359 -13.45 -8.97 -36.73
C LEU A 359 -12.61 -7.88 -37.38
N LYS A 360 -12.28 -8.09 -38.66
CA LYS A 360 -11.56 -7.12 -39.50
C LYS A 360 -12.30 -5.78 -39.62
N ASP A 361 -13.63 -5.79 -39.47
CA ASP A 361 -14.50 -4.61 -39.51
C ASP A 361 -14.57 -3.84 -38.17
N GLY A 362 -13.77 -4.20 -37.16
CA GLY A 362 -13.74 -3.52 -35.86
C GLY A 362 -14.86 -3.92 -34.88
N MET A 363 -15.84 -4.72 -35.31
CA MET A 363 -16.82 -5.34 -34.41
C MET A 363 -16.15 -6.35 -33.48
N LYS A 364 -16.50 -6.29 -32.19
CA LYS A 364 -16.04 -7.24 -31.16
C LYS A 364 -17.18 -8.20 -30.82
N ILE A 365 -16.96 -9.50 -31.01
CA ILE A 365 -17.89 -10.55 -30.58
C ILE A 365 -17.50 -10.99 -29.17
N ARG A 366 -18.48 -10.98 -28.25
CA ARG A 366 -18.31 -11.49 -26.88
C ARG A 366 -18.06 -13.00 -26.91
N GLY A 367 -17.10 -13.46 -26.11
CA GLY A 367 -16.82 -14.89 -25.91
C GLY A 367 -17.50 -15.49 -24.68
N ASP A 368 -18.11 -14.65 -23.84
CA ASP A 368 -18.74 -15.08 -22.60
C ASP A 368 -20.06 -15.81 -22.88
N LEU A 369 -20.22 -16.98 -22.25
CA LEU A 369 -21.44 -17.77 -22.33
C LEU A 369 -22.42 -17.34 -21.23
N HIS A 370 -23.71 -17.37 -21.54
CA HIS A 370 -24.76 -17.22 -20.53
C HIS A 370 -25.64 -18.47 -20.56
N ILE A 371 -25.70 -19.18 -19.44
CA ILE A 371 -26.47 -20.41 -19.28
C ILE A 371 -27.61 -20.15 -18.30
N PHE A 372 -28.82 -20.58 -18.66
CA PHE A 372 -29.99 -20.56 -17.79
C PHE A 372 -30.38 -21.99 -17.42
N LEU A 373 -30.61 -22.25 -16.13
CA LEU A 373 -30.98 -23.57 -15.61
C LEU A 373 -32.47 -23.62 -15.23
N MET A 374 -33.26 -24.39 -15.98
CA MET A 374 -34.70 -24.62 -15.74
C MET A 374 -34.98 -26.05 -15.25
N GLY A 375 -36.14 -26.30 -14.60
CA GLY A 375 -36.49 -27.60 -14.00
C GLY A 375 -37.08 -27.52 -12.58
N ASP A 376 -37.37 -28.68 -11.99
CA ASP A 376 -38.14 -28.80 -10.74
C ASP A 376 -37.38 -28.38 -9.46
N PRO A 377 -38.10 -28.05 -8.37
CA PRO A 377 -37.51 -27.91 -7.04
C PRO A 377 -37.07 -29.30 -6.53
N GLY A 378 -35.78 -29.61 -6.68
CA GLY A 378 -35.21 -30.89 -6.26
C GLY A 378 -33.95 -31.29 -7.02
N VAL A 379 -33.74 -30.69 -8.20
CA VAL A 379 -32.60 -30.99 -9.10
C VAL A 379 -31.28 -30.34 -8.64
N ALA A 380 -31.15 -29.99 -7.35
CA ALA A 380 -29.95 -29.40 -6.74
C ALA A 380 -29.32 -28.17 -7.47
N LYS A 381 -30.07 -27.46 -8.33
CA LYS A 381 -29.53 -26.37 -9.16
C LYS A 381 -28.85 -25.26 -8.37
N SER A 382 -29.43 -24.88 -7.23
CA SER A 382 -28.84 -23.84 -6.37
C SER A 382 -27.52 -24.30 -5.74
N GLN A 383 -27.34 -25.60 -5.50
CA GLN A 383 -26.10 -26.17 -4.97
C GLN A 383 -25.02 -26.21 -6.05
N LEU A 384 -25.36 -26.58 -7.29
CA LEU A 384 -24.44 -26.46 -8.44
C LEU A 384 -23.92 -25.04 -8.61
N LEU A 385 -24.81 -24.04 -8.60
CA LEU A 385 -24.41 -22.63 -8.75
C LEU A 385 -23.52 -22.16 -7.59
N LYS A 386 -23.83 -22.53 -6.34
CA LYS A 386 -22.99 -22.20 -5.18
C LYS A 386 -21.59 -22.81 -5.29
N HIS A 387 -21.48 -24.06 -5.75
CA HIS A 387 -20.20 -24.72 -5.91
C HIS A 387 -19.33 -24.02 -6.98
N ILE A 388 -19.93 -23.63 -8.10
CA ILE A 388 -19.25 -22.89 -9.18
C ILE A 388 -18.75 -21.53 -8.70
N ILE A 389 -19.54 -20.83 -7.90
CA ILE A 389 -19.16 -19.52 -7.34
C ILE A 389 -17.98 -19.62 -6.39
N ASN A 390 -17.84 -20.74 -5.68
CA ASN A 390 -16.67 -20.98 -4.82
C ASN A 390 -15.41 -21.31 -5.63
N LEU A 391 -15.57 -21.95 -6.80
CA LEU A 391 -14.45 -22.27 -7.69
C LEU A 391 -13.98 -21.04 -8.48
N GLU A 392 -14.91 -20.20 -8.91
CA GLU A 392 -14.63 -18.98 -9.68
C GLU A 392 -14.12 -17.87 -8.74
N PRO A 393 -12.90 -17.34 -8.93
CA PRO A 393 -12.32 -16.36 -8.01
C PRO A 393 -13.11 -15.04 -7.93
N ARG A 394 -13.94 -14.71 -8.93
CA ARG A 394 -14.78 -13.49 -8.94
C ARG A 394 -16.28 -13.80 -9.00
N GLY A 395 -16.68 -15.03 -8.66
CA GLY A 395 -18.09 -15.43 -8.63
C GLY A 395 -18.88 -14.66 -7.57
N VAL A 396 -20.06 -14.13 -7.93
CA VAL A 396 -20.99 -13.49 -6.98
C VAL A 396 -22.35 -14.16 -7.05
N TYR A 397 -22.88 -14.57 -5.90
CA TYR A 397 -24.23 -15.15 -5.78
C TYR A 397 -25.26 -14.09 -5.42
N THR A 398 -26.31 -13.95 -6.22
CA THR A 398 -27.43 -13.05 -5.93
C THR A 398 -28.77 -13.78 -6.11
N THR A 399 -29.81 -13.27 -5.44
CA THR A 399 -31.18 -13.80 -5.55
C THR A 399 -32.13 -12.68 -5.91
N GLY A 400 -33.17 -12.97 -6.70
CA GLY A 400 -34.11 -11.94 -7.18
C GLY A 400 -34.86 -11.18 -6.09
N ARG A 401 -34.97 -11.71 -4.86
CA ARG A 401 -35.51 -10.99 -3.71
C ARG A 401 -34.46 -10.21 -2.91
N GLY A 402 -33.19 -10.59 -3.00
CA GLY A 402 -32.09 -9.97 -2.26
C GLY A 402 -31.45 -8.78 -2.96
N SER A 403 -31.75 -8.56 -4.24
CA SER A 403 -31.16 -7.49 -5.05
C SER A 403 -32.22 -6.73 -5.84
N ASN A 404 -32.28 -5.41 -5.67
CA ASN A 404 -33.07 -4.53 -6.53
C ASN A 404 -32.30 -4.20 -7.81
N GLY A 405 -32.98 -3.70 -8.85
CA GLY A 405 -32.33 -3.29 -10.10
C GLY A 405 -31.20 -2.27 -9.90
N VAL A 406 -31.33 -1.39 -8.89
CA VAL A 406 -30.27 -0.43 -8.50
C VAL A 406 -29.07 -1.15 -7.86
N GLY A 407 -29.30 -2.22 -7.10
CA GLY A 407 -28.24 -3.01 -6.47
C GLY A 407 -27.48 -3.92 -7.44
N LEU A 408 -28.08 -4.28 -8.58
CA LEU A 408 -27.41 -5.06 -9.64
C LEU A 408 -26.65 -4.18 -10.64
N THR A 409 -26.98 -2.90 -10.72
CA THR A 409 -26.38 -1.95 -11.65
C THR A 409 -25.34 -1.09 -10.94
N ALA A 410 -25.66 0.16 -10.64
CA ALA A 410 -24.78 1.07 -9.91
C ALA A 410 -25.60 2.02 -9.05
N ALA A 411 -25.04 2.38 -7.89
CA ALA A 411 -25.61 3.38 -6.99
C ALA A 411 -24.58 4.50 -6.77
N VAL A 412 -25.03 5.75 -6.88
CA VAL A 412 -24.19 6.93 -6.63
C VAL A 412 -24.22 7.27 -5.15
N GLN A 413 -23.05 7.35 -4.52
CA GLN A 413 -22.90 7.77 -3.13
C GLN A 413 -21.95 8.96 -3.02
N LYS A 414 -22.22 9.83 -2.05
CA LYS A 414 -21.37 10.98 -1.77
C LYS A 414 -19.99 10.52 -1.27
N ASP A 415 -18.94 11.17 -1.75
CA ASP A 415 -17.57 10.93 -1.29
C ASP A 415 -17.23 11.76 -0.05
N PRO A 416 -16.75 11.14 1.05
CA PRO A 416 -16.34 11.89 2.22
C PRO A 416 -15.09 12.74 1.99
N VAL A 417 -14.24 12.41 1.01
CA VAL A 417 -12.90 13.02 0.85
C VAL A 417 -12.89 14.21 -0.12
N THR A 418 -13.79 14.29 -1.10
CA THR A 418 -13.82 15.36 -2.14
C THR A 418 -14.81 16.50 -1.86
N ASN A 419 -15.28 16.64 -0.62
CA ASN A 419 -16.16 17.74 -0.21
C ASN A 419 -15.46 19.11 -0.17
#